data_AF-O78435-F1
#
_entry.id   AF-O78435-F1
#
_cell.length_a   1.000
_cell.length_b   1.000
_cell.length_c   1.000
_cell.angle_alpha   90.00
_cell.angle_beta   90.00
_cell.angle_gamma   90.00
#
_symmetry.space_group_name_H-M   'P 1'
#
loop_
_entity.id
_entity.type
_entity.pdbx_description
1 polymer ?
#
loop_
_entity_poly.entity_id
_entity_poly.type
_entity_poly.pdbx_seq_one_letter_code
_entity_poly.pdbx_strand_id
1 'polypeptide(L)'
;MITEFFERLFLSNKGSREDVKRRLKLVLAHDRSTLNASTLEKMREEILLVVSKYVELDTDSLEFSIRTDSKMTALIANLPIRRILKDI
;
A
#
# COMPACT_ATOMS: atom_id res chain seq x y z
N MET A 1 -5.44 17.71 1.42
CA MET A 1 -5.74 16.95 0.17
C MET A 1 -5.17 15.54 0.27
N ILE A 2 -5.67 14.56 -0.50
CA ILE A 2 -5.09 13.19 -0.49
C ILE A 2 -3.59 13.18 -0.81
N THR A 3 -3.11 14.10 -1.64
CA THR A 3 -1.67 14.27 -1.95
C THR A 3 -0.83 14.56 -0.71
N GLU A 4 -1.27 15.46 0.17
CA GLU A 4 -0.59 15.75 1.45
C GLU A 4 -0.59 14.53 2.38
N PHE A 5 -1.64 13.69 2.31
CA PHE A 5 -1.66 12.44 3.05
C PHE A 5 -0.60 11.47 2.54
N PHE A 6 -0.40 11.35 1.23
CA PHE A 6 0.65 10.52 0.65
C PHE A 6 2.03 10.98 1.13
N GLU A 7 2.32 12.28 1.07
CA GLU A 7 3.59 12.82 1.56
C GLU A 7 3.81 12.47 3.02
N ARG A 8 2.80 12.68 3.88
CA ARG A 8 2.89 12.31 5.31
C ARG A 8 3.09 10.81 5.51
N LEU A 9 2.40 9.97 4.73
CA LEU A 9 2.51 8.51 4.80
C LEU A 9 3.94 8.06 4.52
N PHE A 10 4.62 8.63 3.53
CA PHE A 10 6.00 8.27 3.18
C PHE A 10 7.05 8.96 4.07
N LEU A 11 6.80 10.19 4.54
CA LEU A 11 7.73 10.96 5.37
C LEU A 11 7.84 10.46 6.82
N SER A 12 6.82 9.75 7.33
CA SER A 12 6.79 9.29 8.74
C SER A 12 7.89 8.27 9.11
N ASN A 13 8.74 7.83 8.19
CA ASN A 13 9.77 6.82 8.44
C ASN A 13 11.12 7.36 8.98
N LYS A 14 11.15 8.54 9.62
CA LYS A 14 12.36 9.04 10.32
C LYS A 14 12.67 8.32 11.66
N GLY A 15 12.17 7.10 11.84
CA GLY A 15 12.43 6.27 13.02
C GLY A 15 13.80 5.61 12.96
N SER A 16 14.47 5.51 14.11
CA SER A 16 15.80 4.95 14.32
C SER A 16 16.04 3.62 13.58
N ARG A 17 17.29 3.44 13.13
CA ARG A 17 17.81 2.36 12.26
C ARG A 17 17.46 0.92 12.67
N GLU A 18 17.00 0.67 13.88
CA GLU A 18 16.85 -0.69 14.44
C GLU A 18 15.40 -1.21 14.52
N ASP A 19 14.38 -0.34 14.49
CA ASP A 19 12.97 -0.76 14.71
C ASP A 19 12.07 -0.74 13.48
N VAL A 20 12.61 -0.38 12.30
CA VAL A 20 11.80 -0.37 11.09
C VAL A 20 11.61 -1.80 10.61
N LYS A 21 10.63 -2.51 11.20
CA LYS A 21 9.98 -3.65 10.55
C LYS A 21 9.79 -3.26 9.09
N ARG A 22 10.42 -3.98 8.17
CA ARG A 22 10.42 -3.65 6.74
C ARG A 22 8.96 -3.60 6.31
N ARG A 23 8.45 -2.43 5.94
CA ARG A 23 7.06 -2.21 5.55
C ARG A 23 7.05 -1.66 4.13
N LEU A 24 6.39 -2.37 3.23
CA LEU A 24 6.12 -1.88 1.88
C LEU A 24 4.87 -1.01 1.95
N LYS A 25 5.01 0.26 1.59
CA LYS A 25 3.88 1.19 1.46
C LYS A 25 3.54 1.30 -0.02
N LEU A 26 2.29 1.03 -0.37
CA LEU A 26 1.78 1.11 -1.73
C LEU A 26 0.58 2.05 -1.78
N VAL A 27 0.54 2.89 -2.81
CA VAL A 27 -0.55 3.82 -3.08
C VAL A 27 -0.94 3.69 -4.55
N LEU A 28 -2.20 3.33 -4.78
CA LEU A 28 -2.85 3.44 -6.08
C LEU A 28 -3.78 4.64 -6.01
N ALA A 29 -3.61 5.61 -6.90
CA ALA A 29 -4.46 6.79 -6.95
C ALA A 29 -4.99 6.99 -8.37
N HIS A 30 -6.28 7.31 -8.49
CA HIS A 30 -6.94 7.54 -9.78
C HIS A 30 -8.02 8.63 -9.67
N ASP A 31 -8.33 9.29 -10.78
CA ASP A 31 -9.41 10.28 -10.84
C ASP A 31 -10.78 9.61 -10.60
N ARG A 32 -11.69 10.32 -9.93
CA ARG A 32 -12.93 9.71 -9.42
C ARG A 32 -13.83 9.08 -10.51
N SER A 33 -13.69 9.51 -11.76
CA SER A 33 -14.54 9.11 -12.89
C SER A 33 -14.20 7.75 -13.52
N THR A 34 -13.03 7.19 -13.28
CA THR A 34 -12.51 6.09 -14.12
C THR A 34 -12.73 4.70 -13.57
N LEU A 35 -12.58 4.49 -12.25
CA LEU A 35 -12.61 3.15 -11.65
C LEU A 35 -13.68 3.06 -10.57
N ASN A 36 -14.52 2.02 -10.68
CA ASN A 36 -15.46 1.67 -9.63
C ASN A 36 -14.75 0.88 -8.51
N ALA A 37 -15.38 0.81 -7.34
CA ALA A 37 -14.82 0.15 -6.16
C ALA A 37 -14.47 -1.33 -6.40
N SER A 38 -15.24 -2.04 -7.22
CA SER A 38 -14.98 -3.46 -7.53
C SER A 38 -13.69 -3.63 -8.33
N THR A 39 -13.42 -2.74 -9.29
CA THR A 39 -12.17 -2.78 -10.06
C THR A 39 -10.96 -2.49 -9.17
N LEU A 40 -11.06 -1.49 -8.28
CA LEU A 40 -10.01 -1.20 -7.30
C LEU A 40 -9.69 -2.40 -6.41
N GLU A 41 -10.73 -3.13 -6.00
CA GLU A 41 -10.57 -4.29 -5.14
C GLU A 41 -9.90 -5.46 -5.85
N LYS A 42 -10.24 -5.71 -7.13
CA LYS A 42 -9.53 -6.68 -7.97
C LYS A 42 -8.06 -6.30 -8.14
N MET A 43 -7.78 -5.03 -8.41
CA MET A 43 -6.40 -4.54 -8.52
C MET A 43 -5.62 -4.74 -7.22
N ARG A 44 -6.26 -4.51 -6.05
CA ARG A 44 -5.66 -4.79 -4.74
C ARG A 44 -5.25 -6.26 -4.63
N GLU A 45 -6.14 -7.19 -4.94
CA GLU A 45 -5.87 -8.62 -4.86
C GLU A 45 -4.74 -9.05 -5.80
N GLU A 46 -4.75 -8.58 -7.05
CA GLU A 46 -3.70 -8.90 -8.02
C GLU A 46 -2.33 -8.34 -7.60
N ILE A 47 -2.29 -7.12 -7.08
CA ILE A 47 -1.05 -6.53 -6.56
C ILE A 47 -0.51 -7.33 -5.38
N LEU A 48 -1.38 -7.79 -4.47
CA LEU A 48 -0.93 -8.63 -3.35
C LEU A 48 -0.36 -9.95 -3.83
N LEU A 49 -0.97 -10.57 -4.83
CA LEU A 49 -0.45 -11.78 -5.44
C LEU A 49 0.93 -11.54 -6.05
N VAL A 50 1.12 -10.43 -6.76
CA VAL A 50 2.43 -10.06 -7.34
C VAL A 50 3.47 -9.80 -6.25
N VAL A 51 3.14 -8.98 -5.24
CA VAL A 51 4.05 -8.65 -4.13
C VAL A 51 4.45 -9.93 -3.39
N SER A 52 3.51 -10.83 -3.14
CA SER A 52 3.75 -12.09 -2.42
C SER A 52 4.71 -13.05 -3.13
N LYS A 53 4.98 -12.84 -4.43
CA LYS A 53 6.03 -13.60 -5.16
C LYS A 53 7.44 -13.23 -4.73
N TYR A 54 7.65 -12.02 -4.21
CA TYR A 54 8.97 -11.48 -3.87
C TYR A 54 9.18 -11.32 -2.36
N VAL A 55 8.09 -11.23 -1.60
CA VAL A 55 8.15 -11.00 -0.15
C VAL A 55 7.11 -11.85 0.57
N GLU A 56 7.49 -12.40 1.71
CA GLU A 56 6.55 -12.97 2.67
C GLU A 56 5.95 -11.83 3.49
N LEU A 57 4.64 -11.63 3.38
CA LEU A 57 3.91 -10.58 4.08
C LEU A 57 3.39 -11.09 5.43
N ASP A 58 3.35 -10.21 6.41
CA ASP A 58 2.65 -10.47 7.67
C ASP A 58 1.15 -10.18 7.50
N THR A 59 0.38 -11.21 7.15
CA THR A 59 -1.05 -11.08 6.84
C THR A 59 -1.89 -10.56 8.01
N ASP A 60 -1.42 -10.79 9.24
CA ASP A 60 -2.15 -10.41 10.46
C ASP A 60 -2.10 -8.91 10.73
N SER A 61 -1.09 -8.21 10.20
CA SER A 61 -0.86 -6.78 10.40
C SER A 61 -0.97 -5.95 9.12
N LEU A 62 -1.57 -6.55 8.09
CA LEU A 62 -1.74 -5.98 6.78
C LEU A 62 -2.90 -4.98 6.77
N GLU A 63 -2.65 -3.73 6.37
CA GLU A 63 -3.66 -2.68 6.40
C GLU A 63 -3.94 -2.12 5.01
N PHE A 64 -5.22 -1.96 4.68
CA PHE A 64 -5.68 -1.26 3.48
C PHE A 64 -6.64 -0.15 3.85
N SER A 65 -6.64 0.91 3.05
CA SER A 65 -7.58 2.01 3.20
C SER A 65 -7.88 2.63 1.84
N ILE A 66 -9.15 2.71 1.49
CA ILE A 66 -9.60 3.51 0.36
C ILE A 66 -9.94 4.91 0.89
N ARG A 67 -9.33 5.95 0.30
CA ARG A 67 -9.64 7.35 0.55
C ARG A 67 -10.15 7.98 -0.72
N THR A 68 -11.27 8.67 -0.63
CA THR A 68 -11.83 9.46 -1.73
C THR A 68 -11.94 10.91 -1.30
N ASP A 69 -11.46 11.82 -2.14
CA ASP A 69 -11.76 13.25 -2.05
C ASP A 69 -12.58 13.72 -3.26
N SER A 70 -12.77 15.03 -3.39
CA SER A 70 -13.59 15.61 -4.46
C SER A 70 -13.06 15.33 -5.87
N LYS A 71 -11.77 14.98 -6.02
CA LYS A 71 -11.09 14.81 -7.30
C LYS A 71 -10.54 13.39 -7.51
N MET A 72 -10.16 12.72 -6.45
CA MET A 72 -9.35 11.50 -6.53
C MET A 72 -9.82 10.43 -5.56
N THR A 73 -9.72 9.18 -5.98
CA THR A 73 -9.82 8.01 -5.11
C THR A 73 -8.46 7.34 -5.04
N ALA A 74 -8.08 6.88 -3.85
CA ALA A 74 -6.81 6.24 -3.61
C ALA A 74 -6.97 5.00 -2.72
N LEU A 75 -6.40 3.87 -3.15
CA LEU A 75 -6.16 2.72 -2.30
C LEU A 75 -4.74 2.84 -1.73
N ILE A 76 -4.66 2.91 -0.41
CA ILE A 76 -3.42 2.91 0.36
C ILE A 76 -3.27 1.55 1.03
N ALA A 77 -2.11 0.94 0.90
CA ALA A 77 -1.76 -0.33 1.53
C ALA A 77 -0.47 -0.20 2.33
N ASN A 78 -0.48 -0.72 3.56
CA ASN A 78 0.70 -0.90 4.39
C ASN A 78 0.92 -2.41 4.54
N LEU A 79 1.98 -2.89 3.91
CA LEU A 79 2.29 -4.31 3.74
C LEU A 79 3.54 -4.63 4.58
N PRO A 80 3.38 -5.01 5.85
CA PRO A 80 4.50 -5.45 6.66
C PRO A 80 5.13 -6.70 6.07
N ILE A 81 6.44 -6.66 5.89
CA ILE A 81 7.24 -7.73 5.31
C ILE A 81 7.85 -8.54 6.45
N ARG A 82 7.56 -9.85 6.50
CA ARG A 82 8.25 -10.81 7.37
C ARG A 82 9.66 -11.06 6.87
N ARG A 83 9.79 -11.41 5.59
CA ARG A 83 11.10 -11.58 4.93
C ARG A 83 10.99 -11.35 3.43
N ILE A 84 12.13 -11.04 2.82
CA ILE A 84 12.26 -11.03 1.36
C ILE A 84 12.55 -12.47 0.93
N LEU A 85 11.82 -12.95 -0.07
CA LEU A 85 12.11 -14.23 -0.71
C LEU A 85 13.28 -13.96 -1.66
N LYS A 86 14.51 -14.25 -1.21
CA LYS A 86 15.64 -14.32 -2.14
C LYS A 86 15.45 -15.58 -2.97
N ASP A 87 15.11 -15.38 -4.25
CA ASP A 87 15.64 -16.10 -5.42
C ASP A 87 14.77 -15.82 -6.67
N ILE A 88 15.20 -14.81 -7.43
CA ILE A 88 15.32 -14.86 -8.90
C ILE A 88 16.76 -14.43 -9.21
#